data_AF-A0A183V7A5-F1
#
_entry.id   AF-A0A183V7A5-F1
#
_cell.length_a   1.000
_cell.length_b   1.000
_cell.length_c   1.000
_cell.angle_alpha   90.00
_cell.angle_beta   90.00
_cell.angle_gamma   90.00
#
_symmetry.space_group_name_H-M   'P 1'
#
loop_
_entity.id
_entity.type
_entity.pdbx_description
1 polymer ?
#
loop_
_entity_poly.entity_id
_entity_poly.type
_entity_poly.pdbx_seq_one_letter_code
_entity_poly.pdbx_strand_id
1 'polypeptide(L)'
;MERPTTTTISTIAIRAGKQATIVVALLKFNHRGIEKLLSIVIPEEKFPNWKELREEARRIYLGNTTPSTSDKRHVAQAYANLYSDLFVNNGTHDYAKIMSAKGHKVFLYSFEYFNPKSFGILSLRFPFKGATHCTELTYLFGMSVIFPFKLNDDDRRMIDLMTTLWTNFAKYGDPNGASGRENVKDFKWEPVSKEHNDRYLNINLKPYMKSGYCERRAEFWRKVSEQANSLTNNPHNAAR
;
A
#
# COMPACT_ATOMS: atom_id res chain seq x y z
N MET A 1 28.20 -29.36 15.43
CA MET A 1 27.94 -28.76 14.10
C MET A 1 26.53 -28.19 14.11
N GLU A 2 26.39 -26.91 14.42
CA GLU A 2 25.10 -26.23 14.34
C GLU A 2 24.70 -26.06 12.87
N ARG A 3 23.46 -26.42 12.53
CA ARG A 3 22.89 -26.11 11.21
C ARG A 3 22.38 -24.67 11.25
N PRO A 4 22.86 -23.75 10.40
CA PRO A 4 22.10 -22.56 10.09
C PRO A 4 21.13 -22.94 8.97
N THR A 5 19.95 -23.47 9.32
CA THR A 5 18.84 -23.63 8.36
C THR A 5 17.80 -22.54 8.58
N THR A 6 18.22 -21.29 8.45
CA THR A 6 17.29 -20.21 8.12
C THR A 6 17.27 -20.12 6.61
N THR A 7 16.30 -20.76 5.96
CA THR A 7 16.08 -20.59 4.52
C THR A 7 15.74 -19.12 4.25
N THR A 8 16.65 -18.38 3.64
CA THR A 8 16.41 -16.99 3.23
C THR A 8 15.46 -16.99 2.05
N ILE A 9 14.17 -16.75 2.30
CA ILE A 9 13.16 -16.51 1.26
C ILE A 9 13.24 -15.04 0.85
N SER A 10 13.34 -14.75 -0.45
CA SER A 10 13.13 -13.41 -0.97
C SER A 10 11.63 -13.19 -1.19
N THR A 11 11.10 -12.01 -0.91
CA THR A 11 9.68 -11.69 -1.18
C THR A 11 9.48 -10.27 -1.70
N ILE A 12 8.51 -10.11 -2.61
CA ILE A 12 8.02 -8.82 -3.07
C ILE A 12 6.69 -8.51 -2.39
N ALA A 13 6.61 -7.37 -1.70
CA ALA A 13 5.39 -6.86 -1.09
C ALA A 13 4.80 -5.75 -1.97
N ILE A 14 3.53 -5.91 -2.34
CA ILE A 14 2.90 -5.19 -3.45
C ILE A 14 1.94 -4.11 -2.94
N ARG A 15 2.01 -2.93 -3.57
CA ARG A 15 0.94 -1.93 -3.53
C ARG A 15 0.75 -1.22 -4.87
N ALA A 16 -0.49 -0.94 -5.23
CA ALA A 16 -0.87 0.14 -6.15
C ALA A 16 -1.12 1.45 -5.39
N GLY A 17 -0.68 2.58 -5.94
CA GLY A 17 -0.68 3.89 -5.27
C GLY A 17 -2.02 4.29 -4.66
N LYS A 18 -3.15 3.84 -5.22
CA LYS A 18 -4.50 4.12 -4.72
C LYS A 18 -5.40 2.88 -4.78
N GLN A 19 -5.03 1.81 -4.06
CA GLN A 19 -5.73 0.49 -4.05
C GLN A 19 -7.27 0.60 -4.05
N ALA A 20 -7.87 1.40 -3.16
CA ALA A 20 -9.32 1.44 -3.02
C ALA A 20 -10.07 2.44 -3.94
N THR A 21 -9.46 2.94 -5.01
CA THR A 21 -10.10 3.95 -5.89
C THR A 21 -11.36 3.41 -6.58
N ILE A 22 -11.36 2.13 -6.96
CA ILE A 22 -12.53 1.44 -7.52
C ILE A 22 -13.69 1.42 -6.52
N VAL A 23 -13.41 1.17 -5.24
CA VAL A 23 -14.42 1.19 -4.17
C VAL A 23 -15.04 2.58 -4.03
N VAL A 24 -14.22 3.64 -4.11
CA VAL A 24 -14.69 5.03 -4.03
C VAL A 24 -15.56 5.43 -5.24
N ALA A 25 -15.30 4.90 -6.43
CA ALA A 25 -16.18 5.14 -7.59
C ALA A 25 -17.53 4.40 -7.52
N LEU A 26 -17.60 3.32 -6.76
CA LEU A 26 -18.82 2.50 -6.60
C LEU A 26 -19.64 2.91 -5.38
N LEU A 27 -19.03 3.51 -4.36
CA LEU A 27 -19.68 3.91 -3.11
C LEU A 27 -19.92 5.42 -3.01
N LYS A 28 -20.98 5.81 -2.30
CA LYS A 28 -21.20 7.22 -1.91
C LYS A 28 -20.25 7.56 -0.75
N PHE A 29 -19.19 8.30 -1.04
CA PHE A 29 -18.24 8.80 -0.03
C PHE A 29 -18.68 10.16 0.54
N ASN A 30 -18.55 10.31 1.86
CA ASN A 30 -18.75 11.56 2.60
C ASN A 30 -18.08 11.45 3.98
N HIS A 31 -18.06 12.55 4.75
CA HIS A 31 -17.49 12.58 6.09
C HIS A 31 -18.12 11.52 7.01
N ARG A 32 -19.45 11.39 7.01
CA ARG A 32 -20.17 10.40 7.82
C ARG A 32 -19.75 8.96 7.51
N GLY A 33 -19.42 8.67 6.26
CA GLY A 33 -18.90 7.38 5.84
C GLY A 33 -17.53 7.06 6.44
N ILE A 34 -16.66 8.05 6.59
CA ILE A 34 -15.35 7.90 7.25
C ILE A 34 -15.57 7.62 8.73
N GLU A 35 -16.40 8.44 9.40
CA GLU A 35 -16.71 8.24 10.83
C GLU A 35 -17.31 6.87 11.10
N LYS A 36 -18.22 6.39 10.24
CA LYS A 36 -18.79 5.04 10.35
C LYS A 36 -17.74 3.95 10.20
N LEU A 37 -16.78 4.12 9.30
CA LEU A 37 -15.71 3.14 9.15
C LEU A 37 -14.79 3.14 10.37
N LEU A 38 -14.42 4.33 10.86
CA LEU A 38 -13.63 4.49 12.08
C LEU A 38 -14.33 3.87 13.29
N SER A 39 -15.66 3.99 13.40
CA SER A 39 -16.40 3.37 14.51
C SER A 39 -16.42 1.84 14.46
N ILE A 40 -16.33 1.25 13.26
CA ILE A 40 -16.25 -0.21 13.09
C ILE A 40 -14.86 -0.72 13.49
N VAL A 41 -13.79 0.00 13.13
CA VAL A 41 -12.41 -0.45 13.40
C VAL A 41 -11.91 -0.05 14.78
N ILE A 42 -12.45 1.02 15.37
CA ILE A 42 -12.19 1.48 16.74
C ILE A 42 -13.52 1.53 17.49
N PRO A 43 -14.09 0.37 17.89
CA PRO A 43 -15.34 0.31 18.65
C PRO A 43 -15.24 0.93 20.05
N GLU A 44 -16.32 1.52 20.53
CA GLU A 44 -16.37 2.25 21.82
C GLU A 44 -16.25 1.29 23.00
N GLU A 45 -16.84 0.11 22.84
CA GLU A 45 -16.83 -0.99 23.77
C GLU A 45 -15.45 -1.63 23.95
N LYS A 46 -14.57 -1.49 22.96
CA LYS A 46 -13.24 -2.11 22.97
C LYS A 46 -12.14 -1.15 23.41
N PHE A 47 -12.27 0.15 23.14
CA PHE A 47 -11.22 1.12 23.37
C PHE A 47 -11.65 2.20 24.37
N PRO A 48 -11.11 2.24 25.60
CA PRO A 48 -11.47 3.26 26.59
C PRO A 48 -11.24 4.71 26.12
N ASN A 49 -10.21 4.91 25.29
CA ASN A 49 -9.80 6.16 24.65
C ASN A 49 -10.25 6.25 23.18
N TRP A 50 -11.38 5.62 22.82
CA TRP A 50 -11.84 5.55 21.43
C TRP A 50 -12.02 6.95 20.82
N LYS A 51 -12.42 7.96 21.60
CA LYS A 51 -12.64 9.33 21.11
C LYS A 51 -11.35 9.95 20.61
N GLU A 52 -10.28 9.82 21.39
CA GLU A 52 -8.95 10.32 21.05
C GLU A 52 -8.41 9.61 19.81
N LEU A 53 -8.56 8.27 19.75
CA LEU A 53 -8.10 7.48 18.61
C LEU A 53 -8.86 7.81 17.32
N ARG A 54 -10.19 7.98 17.38
CA ARG A 54 -10.99 8.37 16.22
C ARG A 54 -10.65 9.78 15.74
N GLU A 55 -10.44 10.74 16.64
CA GLU A 55 -10.00 12.09 16.25
C GLU A 55 -8.58 12.13 15.68
N GLU A 56 -7.65 11.31 16.20
CA GLU A 56 -6.31 11.17 15.62
C GLU A 56 -6.40 10.58 14.20
N ALA A 57 -7.17 9.51 14.01
CA ALA A 57 -7.43 8.94 12.69
C ALA A 57 -8.04 9.99 11.74
N ARG A 58 -9.05 10.73 12.21
CA ARG A 58 -9.69 11.80 11.44
C ARG A 58 -8.67 12.84 10.98
N ARG A 59 -7.77 13.28 11.87
CA ARG A 59 -6.69 14.22 11.55
C ARG A 59 -5.70 13.65 10.54
N ILE A 60 -5.36 12.37 10.65
CA ILE A 60 -4.46 11.69 9.71
C ILE A 60 -5.02 11.70 8.28
N TYR A 61 -6.31 11.42 8.09
CA TYR A 61 -6.90 11.29 6.75
C TYR A 61 -7.55 12.57 6.20
N LEU A 62 -8.19 13.36 7.04
CA LEU A 62 -8.91 14.57 6.65
C LEU A 62 -8.15 15.86 6.99
N GLY A 63 -7.09 15.78 7.79
CA GLY A 63 -6.38 16.97 8.30
C GLY A 63 -7.26 17.82 9.20
N ASN A 64 -7.08 19.13 9.14
CA ASN A 64 -7.90 20.11 9.87
C ASN A 64 -9.18 20.49 9.11
N THR A 65 -9.53 19.77 8.05
CA THR A 65 -10.74 20.08 7.27
C THR A 65 -12.01 19.64 8.01
N THR A 66 -13.06 20.41 7.77
CA THR A 66 -14.43 20.17 8.23
C THR A 66 -15.31 19.85 7.02
N PRO A 67 -16.52 19.27 7.22
CA PRO A 67 -17.44 19.04 6.11
C PRO A 67 -17.73 20.30 5.26
N SER A 68 -17.69 21.49 5.87
CA SER A 68 -17.91 22.77 5.21
C SER A 68 -16.69 23.30 4.44
N THR A 69 -15.48 22.87 4.78
CA THR A 69 -14.22 23.35 4.20
C THR A 69 -13.55 22.31 3.29
N SER A 70 -14.02 21.06 3.30
CA SER A 70 -13.48 19.98 2.49
C SER A 70 -14.05 19.99 1.06
N ASP A 71 -13.19 19.89 0.04
CA ASP A 71 -13.64 19.53 -1.30
C ASP A 71 -13.95 18.02 -1.40
N LYS A 72 -14.92 17.64 -2.25
CA LYS A 72 -15.31 16.26 -2.53
C LYS A 72 -14.11 15.39 -2.90
N ARG A 73 -13.14 15.92 -3.66
CA ARG A 73 -11.93 15.17 -4.04
C ARG A 73 -11.07 14.81 -2.83
N HIS A 74 -10.95 15.72 -1.86
CA HIS A 74 -10.20 15.48 -0.63
C HIS A 74 -10.84 14.34 0.18
N VAL A 75 -12.16 14.39 0.36
CA VAL A 75 -12.91 13.33 1.06
C VAL A 75 -12.78 11.98 0.36
N ALA A 76 -12.85 11.97 -0.97
CA ALA A 76 -12.63 10.77 -1.76
C ALA A 76 -11.23 10.17 -1.55
N GLN A 77 -10.19 11.02 -1.52
CA GLN A 77 -8.81 10.58 -1.31
C GLN A 77 -8.60 10.06 0.11
N ALA A 78 -9.19 10.72 1.11
CA ALA A 78 -9.21 10.25 2.50
C ALA A 78 -9.86 8.86 2.61
N TYR A 79 -11.00 8.66 1.94
CA TYR A 79 -11.70 7.37 1.88
C TYR A 79 -10.81 6.30 1.24
N ALA A 80 -10.22 6.60 0.08
CA ALA A 80 -9.33 5.67 -0.62
C ALA A 80 -8.11 5.30 0.23
N ASN A 81 -7.49 6.27 0.90
CA ASN A 81 -6.34 6.04 1.77
C ASN A 81 -6.72 5.16 2.97
N LEU A 82 -7.82 5.47 3.66
CA LEU A 82 -8.29 4.71 4.82
C LEU A 82 -8.60 3.25 4.47
N TYR A 83 -9.36 3.02 3.40
CA TYR A 83 -9.61 1.65 2.94
C TYR A 83 -8.32 0.95 2.51
N SER A 84 -7.45 1.62 1.77
CA SER A 84 -6.19 1.02 1.33
C SER A 84 -5.33 0.61 2.53
N ASP A 85 -5.29 1.43 3.58
CA ASP A 85 -4.51 1.14 4.78
C ASP A 85 -5.10 -0.02 5.57
N LEU A 86 -6.42 -0.03 5.79
CA LEU A 86 -7.12 -1.07 6.54
C LEU A 86 -7.07 -2.45 5.88
N PHE A 87 -7.16 -2.52 4.56
CA PHE A 87 -7.27 -3.79 3.84
C PHE A 87 -5.95 -4.30 3.26
N VAL A 88 -4.98 -3.42 2.98
CA VAL A 88 -3.77 -3.80 2.24
C VAL A 88 -2.51 -3.23 2.88
N ASN A 89 -2.39 -1.91 2.98
CA ASN A 89 -1.08 -1.30 3.21
C ASN A 89 -0.50 -1.62 4.59
N ASN A 90 -1.33 -1.66 5.64
CA ASN A 90 -0.85 -2.00 6.99
C ASN A 90 -0.31 -3.43 7.03
N GLY A 91 -1.10 -4.40 6.52
CA GLY A 91 -0.68 -5.80 6.45
C GLY A 91 0.59 -6.00 5.62
N THR A 92 0.68 -5.33 4.47
CA THR A 92 1.89 -5.36 3.61
C THR A 92 3.11 -4.79 4.34
N HIS A 93 2.96 -3.67 5.06
CA HIS A 93 4.08 -3.06 5.80
C HIS A 93 4.54 -3.94 6.96
N ASP A 94 3.60 -4.49 7.72
CA ASP A 94 3.90 -5.37 8.85
C ASP A 94 4.55 -6.67 8.38
N TYR A 95 4.06 -7.27 7.30
CA TYR A 95 4.71 -8.43 6.67
C TYR A 95 6.16 -8.11 6.30
N ALA A 96 6.40 -7.00 5.60
CA ALA A 96 7.74 -6.64 5.17
C ALA A 96 8.69 -6.42 6.35
N LYS A 97 8.22 -5.74 7.39
CA LYS A 97 8.99 -5.49 8.62
C LYS A 97 9.29 -6.79 9.37
N ILE A 98 8.30 -7.66 9.57
CA ILE A 98 8.45 -8.93 10.29
C ILE A 98 9.42 -9.86 9.54
N MET A 99 9.25 -9.99 8.24
CA MET A 99 10.08 -10.88 7.43
C MET A 99 11.52 -10.38 7.32
N SER A 100 11.72 -9.07 7.11
CA SER A 100 13.05 -8.46 7.17
C SER A 100 13.71 -8.67 8.55
N ALA A 101 12.97 -8.50 9.65
CA ALA A 101 13.49 -8.73 11.00
C ALA A 101 13.92 -10.19 11.25
N LYS A 102 13.28 -11.15 10.57
CA LYS A 102 13.64 -12.58 10.57
C LYS A 102 14.83 -12.93 9.66
N GLY A 103 15.44 -11.95 8.98
CA GLY A 103 16.58 -12.14 8.10
C GLY A 103 16.23 -12.44 6.64
N HIS A 104 14.96 -12.30 6.25
CA HIS A 104 14.53 -12.48 4.86
C HIS A 104 14.76 -11.22 4.02
N LYS A 105 15.04 -11.40 2.73
CA LYS A 105 15.24 -10.29 1.80
C LYS A 105 13.90 -9.84 1.24
N VAL A 106 13.37 -8.73 1.74
CA VAL A 106 12.06 -8.22 1.31
C VAL A 106 12.23 -6.98 0.45
N PHE A 107 11.57 -6.93 -0.70
CA PHE A 107 11.51 -5.77 -1.57
C PHE A 107 10.11 -5.18 -1.54
N LEU A 108 9.99 -3.93 -1.12
CA LEU A 108 8.73 -3.20 -1.02
C LEU A 108 8.62 -2.19 -2.17
N TYR A 109 7.46 -2.09 -2.80
CA TYR A 109 7.20 -1.04 -3.80
C TYR A 109 5.81 -0.39 -3.65
N SER A 110 5.67 0.78 -4.27
CA SER A 110 4.38 1.40 -4.59
C SER A 110 4.34 1.68 -6.09
N PHE A 111 3.37 1.09 -6.79
CA PHE A 111 3.18 1.28 -8.22
C PHE A 111 2.32 2.51 -8.47
N GLU A 112 2.90 3.51 -9.13
CA GLU A 112 2.30 4.84 -9.32
C GLU A 112 2.09 5.20 -10.80
N TYR A 113 2.49 4.34 -11.74
CA TYR A 113 2.23 4.58 -13.15
C TYR A 113 0.73 4.43 -13.47
N PHE A 114 0.21 5.35 -14.27
CA PHE A 114 -1.21 5.35 -14.63
C PHE A 114 -1.42 5.86 -16.05
N ASN A 115 -2.03 5.02 -16.89
CA ASN A 115 -2.57 5.43 -18.16
C ASN A 115 -4.08 5.75 -18.00
N PRO A 116 -4.54 7.00 -18.23
CA PRO A 116 -5.96 7.35 -18.15
C PRO A 116 -6.88 6.53 -19.06
N LYS A 117 -6.37 5.99 -20.16
CA LYS A 117 -7.13 5.16 -21.10
C LYS A 117 -7.42 3.76 -20.56
N SER A 118 -6.68 3.30 -19.54
CA SER A 118 -6.85 1.96 -18.96
C SER A 118 -8.22 1.71 -18.33
N PHE A 119 -8.95 2.78 -17.99
CA PHE A 119 -10.29 2.72 -17.40
C PHE A 119 -11.42 3.07 -18.36
N GLY A 120 -11.13 3.40 -19.62
CA GLY A 120 -12.15 3.78 -20.60
C GLY A 120 -13.15 4.81 -20.05
N ILE A 121 -14.45 4.55 -20.23
CA ILE A 121 -15.54 5.41 -19.75
C ILE A 121 -15.62 5.49 -18.21
N LEU A 122 -15.14 4.47 -17.49
CA LEU A 122 -15.15 4.47 -16.02
C LEU A 122 -14.25 5.57 -15.45
N SER A 123 -13.26 6.02 -16.23
CA SER A 123 -12.39 7.15 -15.86
C SER A 123 -13.16 8.44 -15.53
N LEU A 124 -14.34 8.64 -16.11
CA LEU A 124 -15.20 9.82 -15.86
C LEU A 124 -15.86 9.79 -14.48
N ARG A 125 -15.98 8.61 -13.85
CA ARG A 125 -16.59 8.47 -12.53
C ARG A 125 -15.58 8.56 -11.39
N PHE A 126 -14.28 8.54 -11.69
CA PHE A 126 -13.27 8.62 -10.65
C PHE A 126 -13.07 10.06 -10.16
N PRO A 127 -13.11 10.30 -8.83
CA PRO A 127 -12.88 11.62 -8.26
C PRO A 127 -11.43 12.11 -8.42
N PHE A 128 -10.50 11.19 -8.71
CA PHE A 128 -9.10 11.47 -9.00
C PHE A 128 -8.52 10.39 -9.91
N LYS A 129 -7.44 10.71 -10.62
CA LYS A 129 -6.72 9.79 -11.50
C LYS A 129 -5.49 9.23 -10.78
N GLY A 130 -5.11 7.99 -11.10
CA GLY A 130 -3.95 7.33 -10.51
C GLY A 130 -4.03 5.81 -10.56
N ALA A 131 -2.90 5.15 -10.31
CA ALA A 131 -2.82 3.70 -10.20
C ALA A 131 -3.77 3.19 -9.11
N THR A 132 -4.59 2.20 -9.43
CA THR A 132 -5.53 1.57 -8.48
C THR A 132 -5.30 0.08 -8.45
N HIS A 133 -6.02 -0.63 -7.58
CA HIS A 133 -5.91 -2.07 -7.44
C HIS A 133 -5.93 -2.80 -8.78
N CYS A 134 -5.00 -3.75 -8.94
CA CYS A 134 -4.79 -4.60 -10.10
C CYS A 134 -4.33 -3.89 -11.39
N THR A 135 -4.09 -2.58 -11.39
CA THR A 135 -3.63 -1.88 -12.60
C THR A 135 -2.22 -2.29 -13.02
N GLU A 136 -1.37 -2.64 -12.06
CA GLU A 136 -0.01 -3.13 -12.26
C GLU A 136 0.03 -4.45 -13.03
N LEU A 137 -1.02 -5.29 -12.93
CA LEU A 137 -1.10 -6.57 -13.63
C LEU A 137 -1.08 -6.40 -15.15
N THR A 138 -1.62 -5.28 -15.64
CA THR A 138 -1.57 -4.94 -17.08
C THR A 138 -0.13 -4.91 -17.59
N TYR A 139 0.78 -4.40 -16.76
CA TYR A 139 2.18 -4.22 -17.11
C TYR A 139 3.03 -5.47 -16.83
N LEU A 140 2.51 -6.43 -16.06
CA LEU A 140 3.13 -7.75 -15.88
C LEU A 140 2.75 -8.73 -17.00
N PHE A 141 1.51 -8.67 -17.47
CA PHE A 141 0.99 -9.64 -18.45
C PHE A 141 0.83 -9.07 -19.87
N GLY A 142 1.05 -7.77 -20.07
CA GLY A 142 0.89 -7.11 -21.36
C GLY A 142 -0.55 -7.07 -21.87
N MET A 143 -1.53 -7.37 -21.01
CA MET A 143 -2.96 -7.40 -21.34
C MET A 143 -3.75 -6.57 -20.33
N SER A 144 -4.68 -5.75 -20.80
CA SER A 144 -5.52 -4.97 -19.90
C SER A 144 -6.46 -5.87 -19.12
N VAL A 145 -6.44 -5.74 -17.79
CA VAL A 145 -7.25 -6.54 -16.87
C VAL A 145 -8.65 -5.95 -16.66
N ILE A 146 -8.86 -4.67 -16.96
CA ILE A 146 -10.11 -3.95 -16.64
C ILE A 146 -10.89 -3.61 -17.91
N PHE A 147 -10.30 -2.84 -18.83
CA PHE A 147 -10.90 -2.50 -20.12
C PHE A 147 -9.86 -2.56 -21.23
N PRO A 148 -10.15 -3.14 -22.41
CA PRO A 148 -9.23 -3.08 -23.54
C PRO A 148 -8.85 -1.64 -23.86
N PHE A 149 -7.54 -1.38 -23.98
CA PHE A 149 -7.03 -0.09 -24.44
C PHE A 149 -5.76 -0.30 -25.27
N LYS A 150 -5.47 0.65 -26.16
CA LYS A 150 -4.25 0.63 -26.97
C LYS A 150 -3.07 1.11 -26.12
N LEU A 151 -2.09 0.22 -25.94
CA LEU A 151 -0.83 0.53 -25.27
C LEU A 151 -0.05 1.58 -26.07
N ASN A 152 0.36 2.64 -25.38
CA ASN A 152 1.27 3.66 -25.90
C ASN A 152 2.73 3.29 -25.59
N ASP A 153 3.68 4.14 -25.99
CA ASP A 153 5.10 3.85 -25.81
C ASP A 153 5.52 3.86 -24.33
N ASP A 154 4.88 4.68 -23.50
CA ASP A 154 5.11 4.70 -22.06
C ASP A 154 4.63 3.40 -21.39
N ASP A 155 3.50 2.85 -21.84
CA ASP A 155 3.00 1.56 -21.38
C ASP A 155 3.96 0.44 -21.76
N ARG A 156 4.54 0.47 -22.97
CA ARG A 156 5.55 -0.50 -23.42
C ARG A 156 6.81 -0.42 -22.56
N ARG A 157 7.30 0.79 -22.26
CA ARG A 157 8.43 0.98 -21.33
C ARG A 157 8.12 0.46 -19.93
N MET A 158 6.89 0.65 -19.46
CA MET A 158 6.46 0.11 -18.17
C MET A 158 6.36 -1.42 -18.18
N ILE A 159 5.89 -2.04 -19.28
CA ILE A 159 5.91 -3.50 -19.44
C ILE A 159 7.34 -4.03 -19.39
N ASP A 160 8.26 -3.41 -20.13
CA ASP A 160 9.67 -3.81 -20.14
C ASP A 160 10.31 -3.72 -18.74
N LEU A 161 10.06 -2.61 -18.03
CA LEU A 161 10.51 -2.43 -16.66
C LEU A 161 9.94 -3.48 -15.70
N MET A 162 8.61 -3.66 -15.69
CA MET A 162 7.92 -4.57 -14.77
C MET A 162 8.31 -6.02 -15.05
N THR A 163 8.32 -6.45 -16.31
CA THR A 163 8.72 -7.81 -16.67
C THR A 163 10.20 -8.06 -16.35
N THR A 164 11.09 -7.08 -16.55
CA THR A 164 12.50 -7.17 -16.16
C THR A 164 12.66 -7.35 -14.65
N LEU A 165 12.05 -6.49 -13.82
CA LEU A 165 12.15 -6.56 -12.37
C LEU A 165 11.63 -7.90 -11.82
N TRP A 166 10.49 -8.39 -12.32
CA TRP A 166 9.89 -9.64 -11.86
C TRP A 166 10.64 -10.88 -12.37
N THR A 167 11.11 -10.88 -13.61
CA THR A 167 11.89 -12.01 -14.14
C THR A 167 13.28 -12.09 -13.50
N ASN A 168 13.91 -10.95 -13.20
CA ASN A 168 15.14 -10.92 -12.41
C ASN A 168 14.92 -11.51 -11.01
N PHE A 169 13.84 -11.09 -10.34
CA PHE A 169 13.50 -11.65 -9.03
C PHE A 169 13.26 -13.17 -9.10
N ALA A 170 12.55 -13.66 -10.11
CA ALA A 170 12.30 -15.08 -10.29
C ALA A 170 13.58 -15.89 -10.57
N LYS A 171 14.53 -15.33 -11.33
CA LYS A 171 15.81 -15.98 -11.68
C LYS A 171 16.82 -15.96 -10.54
N TYR A 172 16.88 -14.86 -9.79
CA TYR A 172 18.03 -14.55 -8.91
C TYR A 172 17.64 -14.29 -7.45
N GLY A 173 16.36 -14.21 -7.12
CA GLY A 173 15.89 -13.77 -5.80
C GLY A 173 16.15 -12.28 -5.52
N ASP A 174 16.52 -11.50 -6.54
CA ASP A 174 16.83 -10.08 -6.49
C ASP A 174 16.31 -9.39 -7.77
N PRO A 175 15.44 -8.37 -7.67
CA PRO A 175 14.90 -7.68 -8.85
C PRO A 175 15.97 -6.89 -9.63
N ASN A 176 17.14 -6.65 -9.04
CA ASN A 176 18.26 -5.97 -9.69
C ASN A 176 19.10 -6.92 -10.58
N GLY A 177 18.74 -8.20 -10.68
CA GLY A 177 19.45 -9.17 -11.53
C GLY A 177 20.68 -9.81 -10.85
N ALA A 178 21.42 -10.63 -11.61
CA ALA A 178 22.68 -11.18 -11.15
C ALA A 178 23.75 -10.07 -11.02
N SER A 179 24.29 -9.89 -9.81
CA SER A 179 25.45 -9.04 -9.53
C SER A 179 25.39 -7.61 -10.11
N GLY A 180 24.18 -7.01 -10.20
CA GLY A 180 23.96 -5.61 -10.61
C GLY A 180 24.35 -5.29 -12.06
N ARG A 181 24.46 -6.29 -12.95
CA ARG A 181 25.03 -6.09 -14.30
C ARG A 181 24.05 -6.11 -15.45
N GLU A 182 22.75 -6.37 -15.26
CA GLU A 182 21.81 -6.40 -16.39
C GLU A 182 20.47 -5.69 -16.14
N ASN A 183 20.11 -4.88 -17.14
CA ASN A 183 18.78 -4.34 -17.48
C ASN A 183 18.12 -3.29 -16.55
N VAL A 184 18.65 -3.04 -15.35
CA VAL A 184 18.19 -1.94 -14.48
C VAL A 184 19.40 -1.06 -14.09
N LYS A 185 19.78 -0.12 -14.97
CA LYS A 185 21.01 0.67 -14.82
C LYS A 185 20.81 2.00 -14.09
N ASP A 186 19.60 2.55 -14.15
CA ASP A 186 19.34 3.94 -13.72
C ASP A 186 18.98 4.05 -12.23
N PHE A 187 18.63 2.94 -11.58
CA PHE A 187 18.28 2.90 -10.17
C PHE A 187 18.60 1.55 -9.55
N LYS A 188 18.65 1.51 -8.21
CA LYS A 188 18.79 0.28 -7.43
C LYS A 188 17.58 0.12 -6.52
N TRP A 189 16.90 -1.02 -6.62
CA TRP A 189 15.84 -1.38 -5.69
C TRP A 189 16.47 -2.00 -4.44
N GLU A 190 16.51 -1.24 -3.36
CA GLU A 190 17.07 -1.71 -2.09
C GLU A 190 16.03 -2.52 -1.31
N PRO A 191 16.45 -3.63 -0.65
CA PRO A 191 15.56 -4.37 0.22
C PRO A 191 15.27 -3.58 1.51
N VAL A 192 14.15 -3.91 2.15
CA VAL A 192 13.75 -3.42 3.46
C VAL A 192 14.77 -3.88 4.51
N SER A 193 15.27 -2.94 5.32
CA SER A 193 16.17 -3.21 6.44
C SER A 193 15.51 -2.87 7.78
N LYS A 194 16.14 -3.25 8.90
CA LYS A 194 15.65 -2.88 10.24
C LYS A 194 15.67 -1.36 10.45
N GLU A 195 16.74 -0.72 9.97
CA GLU A 195 17.01 0.72 10.06
C GLU A 195 16.12 1.53 9.10
N HIS A 196 15.75 0.94 7.97
CA HIS A 196 14.96 1.58 6.92
C HIS A 196 13.74 0.72 6.55
N ASN A 197 12.93 0.39 7.56
CA ASN A 197 11.78 -0.51 7.39
C ASN A 197 10.59 0.11 6.61
N ASP A 198 10.69 1.38 6.21
CA ASP A 198 9.68 2.13 5.47
C ASP A 198 10.17 2.60 4.09
N ARG A 199 11.37 2.18 3.65
CA ARG A 199 11.86 2.43 2.29
C ARG A 199 11.20 1.49 1.30
N TYR A 200 10.84 2.02 0.13
CA TYR A 200 10.20 1.31 -0.96
C TYR A 200 10.60 1.89 -2.31
N LEU A 201 10.48 1.09 -3.37
CA LEU A 201 10.63 1.58 -4.73
C LEU A 201 9.31 2.24 -5.18
N ASN A 202 9.39 3.50 -5.59
CA ASN A 202 8.31 4.14 -6.33
C ASN A 202 8.43 3.73 -7.80
N ILE A 203 7.52 2.87 -8.27
CA ILE A 203 7.52 2.42 -9.67
C ILE A 203 6.66 3.36 -10.50
N ASN A 204 7.34 4.16 -11.32
CA ASN A 204 6.76 5.02 -12.35
C ASN A 204 7.75 5.07 -13.54
N LEU A 205 7.52 5.90 -14.56
CA LEU A 205 8.40 5.98 -15.74
C LEU A 205 9.86 6.33 -15.41
N LYS A 206 10.10 6.97 -14.26
CA LYS A 206 11.42 7.18 -13.68
C LYS A 206 11.39 6.63 -12.25
N PRO A 207 11.73 5.35 -12.03
CA PRO A 207 11.66 4.75 -10.70
C PRO A 207 12.69 5.36 -9.75
N TYR A 208 12.34 5.46 -8.47
CA TYR A 208 13.25 5.94 -7.44
C TYR A 208 12.90 5.38 -6.06
N MET A 209 13.91 5.24 -5.19
CA MET A 209 13.71 4.86 -3.80
C MET A 209 13.09 6.02 -3.01
N LYS A 210 12.08 5.70 -2.20
CA LYS A 210 11.38 6.67 -1.35
C LYS A 210 11.20 6.11 0.06
N SER A 211 11.27 6.98 1.06
CA SER A 211 10.96 6.65 2.47
C SER A 211 9.55 7.12 2.85
N GLY A 212 9.08 6.74 4.03
CA GLY A 212 7.74 7.09 4.50
C GLY A 212 6.65 6.35 3.75
N TYR A 213 6.76 5.02 3.66
CA TYR A 213 5.71 4.17 3.08
C TYR A 213 4.35 4.54 3.67
N CYS A 214 3.41 4.92 2.79
CA CYS A 214 2.07 5.40 3.17
C CYS A 214 2.07 6.55 4.19
N GLU A 215 3.03 7.49 4.10
CA GLU A 215 3.16 8.61 5.06
C GLU A 215 3.27 8.12 6.52
N ARG A 216 3.77 6.89 6.71
CA ARG A 216 3.92 6.24 8.03
C ARG A 216 2.59 6.02 8.76
N ARG A 217 1.45 6.09 8.08
CA ARG A 217 0.11 5.89 8.69
C ARG A 217 -0.06 4.52 9.36
N ALA A 218 0.70 3.51 8.93
CA ALA A 218 0.74 2.19 9.58
C ALA A 218 1.21 2.25 11.05
N GLU A 219 1.97 3.28 11.45
CA GLU A 219 2.38 3.46 12.86
C GLU A 219 1.19 3.72 13.77
N PHE A 220 0.22 4.52 13.32
CA PHE A 220 -1.01 4.75 14.06
C PHE A 220 -1.81 3.46 14.24
N TRP A 221 -2.02 2.70 13.15
CA TRP A 221 -2.80 1.47 13.22
C TRP A 221 -2.13 0.35 14.02
N ARG A 222 -0.79 0.31 14.08
CA ARG A 222 -0.08 -0.57 15.00
C ARG A 222 -0.36 -0.23 16.46
N LYS A 223 -0.31 1.04 16.85
CA LYS A 223 -0.67 1.48 18.21
C LYS A 223 -2.09 1.06 18.58
N VAL A 224 -3.05 1.24 17.66
CA VAL A 224 -4.44 0.80 17.85
C VAL A 224 -4.51 -0.73 18.02
N SER A 225 -3.79 -1.49 17.20
CA SER A 225 -3.77 -2.96 17.28
C SER A 225 -3.11 -3.48 18.55
N GLU A 226 -2.04 -2.85 19.02
CA GLU A 226 -1.35 -3.18 20.27
C GLU A 226 -2.24 -2.92 21.48
N GLN A 227 -2.97 -1.79 21.50
CA GLN A 227 -3.96 -1.49 22.55
C GLN A 227 -5.11 -2.50 22.52
N ALA A 228 -5.61 -2.87 21.34
CA ALA A 228 -6.62 -3.92 21.24
C ALA A 228 -6.15 -5.25 21.83
N ASN A 229 -4.91 -5.66 21.54
CA ASN A 229 -4.34 -6.92 22.02
C ASN A 229 -4.06 -6.92 23.53
N SER A 230 -3.63 -5.79 24.10
CA SER A 230 -3.40 -5.70 25.54
C SER A 230 -4.71 -5.78 26.34
N LEU A 231 -5.80 -5.23 25.79
CA LEU A 231 -7.13 -5.27 26.41
C LEU A 231 -7.78 -6.66 26.35
N THR A 232 -7.53 -7.43 25.29
CA THR A 232 -8.00 -8.81 25.16
C THR A 232 -7.19 -9.79 26.02
N ASN A 233 -5.89 -9.55 26.21
CA ASN A 233 -5.00 -10.42 26.98
C ASN A 233 -4.98 -10.10 28.48
N ASN A 234 -5.79 -9.14 28.95
CA ASN A 234 -5.89 -8.82 30.36
C ASN A 234 -6.82 -9.84 31.07
N PRO A 235 -6.31 -10.69 31.98
CA PRO A 235 -7.10 -11.76 32.62
C PRO A 235 -8.31 -11.25 33.40
N HIS A 236 -8.39 -9.95 33.75
CA HIS A 236 -9.56 -9.36 34.40
C HIS A 236 -10.75 -9.11 33.45
N ASN A 237 -10.55 -9.12 32.13
CA ASN A 237 -11.63 -8.95 31.14
C ASN A 237 -12.18 -10.27 30.61
N ALA A 238 -11.56 -11.42 30.90
CA ALA A 238 -11.99 -12.74 30.44
C ALA A 238 -13.13 -13.35 31.29
N ALA A 239 -13.59 -12.64 32.32
CA ALA A 239 -14.57 -13.11 33.31
C ALA A 239 -15.86 -12.25 33.37
N ARG A 240 -16.19 -11.52 32.30
CA ARG A 240 -17.46 -10.78 32.19
C ARG A 240 -18.21 -11.16 30.93
#